data_AF-P21158-F1
#
_entry.id   AF-P21158-F1
#
_cell.length_a   1.000
_cell.length_b   1.000
_cell.length_c   1.000
_cell.angle_alpha   90.00
_cell.angle_beta   90.00
_cell.angle_gamma   90.00
#
_symmetry.space_group_name_H-M   'P 1'
#
loop_
_entity.id
_entity.type
_entity.pdbx_description
1 polymer ?
#
loop_
_entity_poly.entity_id
_entity_poly.type
_entity_poly.pdbx_seq_one_letter_code
_entity_poly.pdbx_strand_id
1 'polypeptide(L)'
;MRAFATNVCTGPVDVLINNAGVSGLWCALGDVDYADMARTFTINALGPLRVTSAMLPGLRQGALRRVAHVTSRMGSLAANTDGGAYAYRMSKAALNMAVRSMSTDLRPEGFVTVLLHPGWVQTDMGGPDATLPAPDSVRGMLRVIDGLNPEHSGRFFDYQGTEVPW
;
A
#
# COMPACT_ATOMS: atom_id res chain seq x y z
N MET A 1 -3.44 -2.25 19.51
CA MET A 1 -2.89 -2.99 18.36
C MET A 1 -2.34 -4.37 18.68
N ARG A 2 -1.59 -4.60 19.78
CA ARG A 2 -1.20 -5.98 20.16
C ARG A 2 -2.40 -6.94 20.28
N ALA A 3 -3.49 -6.48 20.91
CA ALA A 3 -4.74 -7.24 20.97
C ALA A 3 -5.33 -7.57 19.59
N PHE A 4 -5.19 -6.68 18.60
CA PHE A 4 -5.64 -6.96 17.23
C PHE A 4 -4.86 -8.12 16.62
N ALA A 5 -3.52 -8.07 16.67
CA ALA A 5 -2.69 -9.15 16.12
C ALA A 5 -3.02 -10.49 16.80
N THR A 6 -3.09 -10.52 18.13
CA THR A 6 -3.46 -11.73 18.89
C THR A 6 -4.86 -12.26 18.53
N ASN A 7 -5.81 -11.37 18.22
CA ASN A 7 -7.17 -11.76 17.83
C ASN A 7 -7.29 -12.23 16.37
N VAL A 8 -6.36 -11.85 15.49
CA VAL A 8 -6.43 -12.18 14.06
C VAL A 8 -5.53 -13.36 13.71
N CYS A 9 -4.33 -13.45 14.30
CA CYS A 9 -3.41 -14.55 14.04
C CYS A 9 -2.39 -14.69 15.18
N THR A 10 -2.32 -15.88 15.78
CA THR A 10 -1.32 -16.23 16.80
C THR A 10 -0.13 -17.01 16.25
N GLY A 11 -0.18 -17.42 14.98
CA GLY A 11 0.82 -18.26 14.32
C GLY A 11 1.71 -17.53 13.31
N PRO A 12 2.49 -18.29 12.53
CA PRO A 12 3.32 -17.73 11.47
C PRO A 12 2.46 -17.05 10.40
N VAL A 13 2.93 -15.91 9.91
CA VAL A 13 2.32 -15.17 8.81
C VAL A 13 3.34 -15.04 7.70
N ASP A 14 3.11 -15.71 6.58
CA ASP A 14 4.01 -15.68 5.44
C ASP A 14 3.86 -14.39 4.61
N VAL A 15 2.62 -13.93 4.45
CA VAL A 15 2.27 -12.78 3.61
C VAL A 15 1.28 -11.88 4.33
N LEU A 16 1.60 -10.59 4.42
CA LEU A 16 0.67 -9.54 4.84
C LEU A 16 0.36 -8.62 3.65
N ILE A 17 -0.93 -8.34 3.42
CA ILE A 17 -1.38 -7.40 2.39
C ILE A 17 -2.15 -6.25 3.05
N ASN A 18 -1.55 -5.07 3.07
CA ASN A 18 -2.21 -3.85 3.53
C ASN A 18 -3.00 -3.22 2.36
N ASN A 19 -4.28 -3.58 2.25
CA ASN A 19 -5.14 -3.14 1.15
C ASN A 19 -6.03 -1.92 1.49
N ALA A 20 -6.41 -1.76 2.76
CA ALA A 20 -7.38 -0.73 3.15
C ALA A 20 -6.94 0.68 2.73
N GLY A 21 -7.88 1.44 2.19
CA GLY A 21 -7.67 2.83 1.80
C GLY A 21 -8.98 3.57 1.56
N VAL A 22 -8.90 4.89 1.53
CA VAL A 22 -10.01 5.81 1.21
C VAL A 22 -9.52 6.90 0.25
N SER A 23 -10.43 7.48 -0.52
CA SER A 23 -10.13 8.58 -1.44
C SER A 23 -9.85 9.90 -0.72
N GLY A 24 -10.49 10.12 0.44
CA GLY A 24 -10.67 11.48 0.96
C GLY A 24 -11.54 12.32 0.04
N LEU A 25 -11.66 13.61 0.34
CA LEU A 25 -12.38 14.60 -0.43
C LEU A 25 -11.52 15.15 -1.56
N TRP A 26 -12.12 15.27 -2.75
CA TRP A 26 -11.51 15.87 -3.93
C TRP A 26 -11.97 17.32 -4.00
N CYS A 27 -11.07 18.25 -3.74
CA CYS A 27 -11.35 19.69 -3.65
C CYS A 27 -10.24 20.51 -4.32
N ALA A 28 -10.53 21.78 -4.62
CA ALA A 28 -9.52 22.73 -5.05
C ALA A 28 -8.55 23.05 -3.90
N LEU A 29 -7.35 23.55 -4.24
CA LEU A 29 -6.33 23.86 -3.23
C LEU A 29 -6.82 24.88 -2.17
N GLY A 30 -7.72 25.79 -2.54
CA GLY A 30 -8.31 26.76 -1.61
C GLY A 30 -9.35 26.18 -0.65
N ASP A 31 -9.87 24.99 -0.94
CA ASP A 31 -11.02 24.38 -0.25
C ASP A 31 -10.63 23.08 0.47
N VAL A 32 -9.36 22.93 0.81
CA VAL A 32 -8.84 21.73 1.48
C VAL A 32 -9.49 21.55 2.85
N ASP A 33 -10.21 20.46 3.01
CA ASP A 33 -10.66 19.97 4.32
C ASP A 33 -9.50 19.25 5.02
N TYR A 34 -8.86 19.93 5.96
CA TYR A 34 -7.73 19.38 6.72
C TYR A 34 -8.14 18.26 7.68
N ALA A 35 -9.39 18.21 8.14
CA ALA A 35 -9.88 17.13 8.99
C ALA A 35 -10.05 15.84 8.17
N ASP A 36 -10.63 15.93 6.98
CA ASP A 36 -10.68 14.80 6.05
C ASP A 36 -9.27 14.38 5.59
N MET A 37 -8.38 15.34 5.33
CA MET A 37 -6.99 15.02 4.99
C MET A 37 -6.29 14.24 6.10
N ALA A 38 -6.41 14.68 7.37
CA ALA A 38 -5.83 13.97 8.51
C ALA A 38 -6.41 12.55 8.68
N ARG A 39 -7.73 12.38 8.47
CA ARG A 39 -8.40 11.07 8.46
C ARG A 39 -7.86 10.18 7.33
N THR A 40 -7.71 10.73 6.14
CA THR A 40 -7.19 10.04 4.96
C THR A 40 -5.75 9.57 5.18
N PHE A 41 -4.88 10.41 5.78
CA PHE A 41 -3.53 10.00 6.20
C PHE A 41 -3.54 8.89 7.25
N THR A 42 -4.44 9.00 8.23
CA THR A 42 -4.58 8.00 9.29
C THR A 42 -4.89 6.62 8.71
N ILE A 43 -5.77 6.55 7.71
CA ILE A 43 -6.16 5.30 7.07
C ILE A 43 -5.09 4.84 6.08
N ASN A 44 -4.73 5.67 5.10
CA ASN A 44 -3.93 5.27 3.95
C ASN A 44 -2.44 5.08 4.28
N ALA A 45 -1.89 5.83 5.23
CA ALA A 45 -0.45 5.80 5.55
C ALA A 45 -0.18 5.19 6.93
N LEU A 46 -0.81 5.73 7.98
CA LEU A 46 -0.59 5.23 9.35
C LEU A 46 -1.22 3.86 9.56
N GLY A 47 -2.33 3.54 8.90
CA GLY A 47 -3.01 2.25 8.97
C GLY A 47 -2.05 1.09 8.62
N PRO A 48 -1.51 1.05 7.39
CA PRO A 48 -0.53 0.04 7.00
C PRO A 48 0.69 -0.07 7.93
N LEU A 49 1.22 1.07 8.39
CA LEU A 49 2.34 1.08 9.34
C LEU A 49 1.96 0.43 10.67
N ARG A 50 0.80 0.78 11.23
CA ARG A 50 0.27 0.22 12.49
C ARG A 50 0.01 -1.27 12.40
N VAL A 51 -0.61 -1.73 11.30
CA VAL A 51 -0.90 -3.15 11.07
C VAL A 51 0.40 -3.92 10.92
N THR A 52 1.33 -3.45 10.10
CA THR A 52 2.62 -4.11 9.89
C THR A 52 3.42 -4.22 11.18
N SER A 53 3.49 -3.14 11.97
CA SER A 53 4.12 -3.15 13.28
C SER A 53 3.47 -4.15 14.25
N ALA A 54 2.13 -4.23 14.26
CA ALA A 54 1.40 -5.15 15.11
C ALA A 54 1.60 -6.62 14.70
N MET A 55 1.68 -6.89 13.40
CA MET A 55 1.80 -8.23 12.83
C MET A 55 3.26 -8.73 12.78
N LEU A 56 4.24 -7.87 13.04
CA LEU A 56 5.67 -8.20 12.93
C LEU A 56 6.10 -9.46 13.71
N PRO A 57 5.59 -9.76 14.92
CA PRO A 57 5.92 -11.01 15.61
C PRO A 57 5.46 -12.29 14.88
N GLY A 58 4.29 -12.28 14.24
CA GLY A 58 3.80 -13.41 13.45
C GLY A 58 4.51 -13.50 12.09
N LEU A 59 4.77 -12.34 11.48
CA LEU A 59 5.54 -12.20 10.25
C LEU A 59 6.97 -12.74 10.38
N ARG A 60 7.64 -12.54 11.52
CA ARG A 60 8.99 -13.09 11.80
C ARG A 60 9.01 -14.60 11.90
N GLN A 61 7.88 -15.22 12.25
CA GLN A 61 7.71 -16.67 12.29
C GLN A 61 7.36 -17.26 10.91
N GLY A 62 6.90 -16.42 9.97
CA GLY A 62 6.66 -16.83 8.59
C GLY A 62 7.95 -17.14 7.84
N ALA A 63 7.88 -18.08 6.90
CA ALA A 63 8.99 -18.47 6.05
C ALA A 63 9.18 -17.49 4.89
N LEU A 64 8.09 -16.94 4.32
CA LEU A 64 8.18 -16.04 3.15
C LEU A 64 8.55 -14.60 3.50
N ARG A 65 8.09 -14.09 4.66
CA ARG A 65 8.36 -12.72 5.14
C ARG A 65 8.03 -11.62 4.12
N ARG A 66 6.85 -11.72 3.48
CA ARG A 66 6.40 -10.78 2.45
C ARG A 66 5.39 -9.79 3.00
N VAL A 67 5.56 -8.50 2.69
CA VAL A 67 4.60 -7.45 3.07
C VAL A 67 4.28 -6.57 1.87
N ALA A 68 3.07 -6.70 1.33
CA ALA A 68 2.60 -5.88 0.22
C ALA A 68 1.70 -4.75 0.71
N HIS A 69 1.87 -3.56 0.13
CA HIS A 69 1.09 -2.38 0.47
C HIS A 69 0.41 -1.85 -0.80
N VAL A 70 -0.93 -1.81 -0.81
CA VAL A 70 -1.69 -1.27 -1.93
C VAL A 70 -1.62 0.25 -1.89
N THR A 71 -0.81 0.82 -2.77
CA THR A 71 -0.68 2.25 -2.98
C THR A 71 -1.43 2.68 -4.25
N SER A 72 -1.04 3.79 -4.86
CA SER A 72 -1.54 4.23 -6.16
C SER A 72 -0.42 4.87 -6.96
N ARG A 73 -0.48 4.78 -8.30
CA ARG A 73 0.32 5.62 -9.20
C ARG A 73 0.14 7.11 -8.86
N MET A 74 -1.00 7.52 -8.29
CA MET A 74 -1.21 8.90 -7.82
C MET A 74 -0.30 9.31 -6.64
N GLY A 75 0.30 8.35 -5.92
CA GLY A 75 1.31 8.59 -4.90
C GLY A 75 2.74 8.69 -5.45
N SER A 76 2.92 8.48 -6.76
CA SER A 76 4.19 8.71 -7.44
C SER A 76 4.44 10.21 -7.60
N LEU A 77 5.61 10.69 -7.16
CA LEU A 77 6.08 12.04 -7.34
C LEU A 77 6.43 12.30 -8.81
N ALA A 78 7.15 11.37 -9.45
CA ALA A 78 7.61 11.49 -10.83
C ALA A 78 6.47 11.40 -11.85
N ALA A 79 5.39 10.66 -11.56
CA ALA A 79 4.26 10.52 -12.46
C ALA A 79 3.20 11.63 -12.32
N ASN A 80 3.37 12.56 -11.37
CA ASN A 80 2.36 13.59 -11.11
C ASN A 80 2.50 14.79 -12.07
N THR A 81 1.66 14.84 -13.09
CA THR A 81 1.52 15.97 -14.01
C THR A 81 0.18 16.69 -13.91
N ASP A 82 -0.76 16.16 -13.13
CA ASP A 82 -2.15 16.67 -13.07
C ASP A 82 -2.41 17.55 -11.84
N GLY A 83 -1.70 17.31 -10.74
CA GLY A 83 -1.99 17.95 -9.45
C GLY A 83 -3.30 17.46 -8.81
N GLY A 84 -3.86 18.27 -7.91
CA GLY A 84 -5.13 18.00 -7.22
C GLY A 84 -5.10 16.78 -6.29
N ALA A 85 -6.29 16.38 -5.81
CA ALA A 85 -6.49 15.21 -4.94
C ALA A 85 -5.48 15.15 -3.76
N TYR A 86 -5.21 16.30 -3.13
CA TYR A 86 -4.13 16.48 -2.16
C TYR A 86 -4.16 15.43 -1.04
N ALA A 87 -5.33 15.19 -0.43
CA ALA A 87 -5.45 14.19 0.64
C ALA A 87 -5.05 12.79 0.16
N TYR A 88 -5.51 12.38 -1.03
CA TYR A 88 -5.19 11.07 -1.60
C TYR A 88 -3.72 10.96 -2.01
N ARG A 89 -3.24 11.87 -2.87
CA ARG A 89 -1.86 11.85 -3.41
C ARG A 89 -0.85 11.91 -2.28
N MET A 90 -1.00 12.86 -1.37
CA MET A 90 -0.06 13.03 -0.26
C MET A 90 -0.11 11.84 0.70
N SER A 91 -1.28 11.28 1.01
CA SER A 91 -1.36 10.10 1.89
C SER A 91 -0.74 8.84 1.24
N LYS A 92 -0.89 8.63 -0.06
CA LYS A 92 -0.24 7.55 -0.79
C LYS A 92 1.27 7.77 -0.91
N ALA A 93 1.74 9.00 -1.13
CA ALA A 93 3.17 9.32 -1.09
C ALA A 93 3.78 9.12 0.32
N ALA A 94 3.03 9.44 1.38
CA ALA A 94 3.46 9.17 2.75
C ALA A 94 3.57 7.66 3.03
N LEU A 95 2.62 6.85 2.54
CA LEU A 95 2.73 5.38 2.57
C LEU A 95 3.98 4.91 1.80
N ASN A 96 4.23 5.47 0.62
CA ASN A 96 5.40 5.11 -0.19
C ASN A 96 6.71 5.32 0.59
N MET A 97 6.86 6.47 1.25
CA MET A 97 8.01 6.75 2.12
C MET A 97 8.09 5.78 3.31
N ALA A 98 6.97 5.48 3.97
CA ALA A 98 6.96 4.53 5.07
C ALA A 98 7.46 3.14 4.64
N VAL A 99 7.05 2.67 3.45
CA VAL A 99 7.52 1.39 2.89
C VAL A 99 8.99 1.46 2.52
N ARG A 100 9.49 2.59 2.01
CA ARG A 100 10.92 2.76 1.75
C ARG A 100 11.75 2.61 3.04
N SER A 101 11.33 3.22 4.14
CA SER A 101 11.99 3.06 5.44
C SER A 101 11.87 1.63 5.96
N MET A 102 10.66 1.06 6.00
CA MET A 102 10.44 -0.33 6.45
C MET A 102 11.25 -1.34 5.63
N SER A 103 11.42 -1.11 4.32
CA SER A 103 12.24 -1.97 3.47
C SER A 103 13.71 -1.96 3.87
N THR A 104 14.21 -0.81 4.35
CA THR A 104 15.59 -0.68 4.80
C THR A 104 15.75 -1.37 6.15
N ASP A 105 14.83 -1.13 7.08
CA ASP A 105 14.87 -1.66 8.45
C ASP A 105 14.71 -3.18 8.50
N LEU A 106 13.82 -3.75 7.67
CA LEU A 106 13.45 -5.16 7.73
C LEU A 106 14.26 -6.04 6.76
N ARG A 107 15.02 -5.46 5.82
CA ARG A 107 15.85 -6.22 4.87
C ARG A 107 16.89 -7.13 5.55
N PRO A 108 17.59 -6.73 6.63
CA PRO A 108 18.51 -7.63 7.34
C PRO A 108 17.83 -8.87 7.93
N GLU A 109 16.52 -8.77 8.22
CA GLU A 109 15.70 -9.89 8.67
C GLU A 109 15.12 -10.71 7.49
N GLY A 110 15.52 -10.44 6.25
CA GLY A 110 15.06 -11.18 5.07
C GLY A 110 13.64 -10.83 4.61
N PHE A 111 13.04 -9.73 5.10
CA PHE A 111 11.74 -9.28 4.61
C PHE A 111 11.81 -8.68 3.22
N VAL A 112 10.77 -9.00 2.42
CA VAL A 112 10.50 -8.33 1.16
C VAL A 112 9.23 -7.51 1.31
N THR A 113 9.37 -6.19 1.35
CA THR A 113 8.23 -5.26 1.39
C THR A 113 8.12 -4.48 0.09
N VAL A 114 6.92 -4.37 -0.46
CA VAL A 114 6.69 -3.74 -1.76
C VAL A 114 5.44 -2.87 -1.76
N LEU A 115 5.44 -1.89 -2.67
CA LEU A 115 4.28 -1.10 -3.02
C LEU A 115 3.64 -1.67 -4.28
N LEU A 116 2.31 -1.76 -4.31
CA LEU A 116 1.53 -2.21 -5.46
C LEU A 116 0.51 -1.16 -5.86
N HIS A 117 0.53 -0.75 -7.12
CA HIS A 117 -0.55 0.01 -7.74
C HIS A 117 -1.56 -0.96 -8.36
N PRO A 118 -2.83 -0.94 -7.93
CA PRO A 118 -3.81 -1.94 -8.38
C PRO A 118 -4.34 -1.69 -9.80
N GLY A 119 -3.97 -0.60 -10.47
CA GLY A 119 -4.66 -0.11 -11.67
C GLY A 119 -5.87 0.77 -11.32
N TRP A 120 -6.64 1.17 -12.33
CA TRP A 120 -7.91 1.89 -12.15
C TRP A 120 -9.06 0.87 -12.11
N VAL A 121 -9.37 0.41 -10.90
CA VAL A 121 -10.18 -0.81 -10.66
C VAL A 121 -11.67 -0.50 -10.52
N GLN A 122 -12.52 -1.29 -11.18
CA GLN A 122 -13.97 -1.27 -11.11
C GLN A 122 -14.47 -1.60 -9.70
N THR A 123 -14.59 -0.57 -8.88
CA THR A 123 -15.02 -0.57 -7.48
C THR A 123 -15.77 0.73 -7.20
N ASP A 124 -16.46 0.82 -6.06
CA ASP A 124 -17.12 2.07 -5.63
C ASP A 124 -16.15 3.28 -5.62
N MET A 125 -14.89 3.05 -5.23
CA MET A 125 -13.85 4.11 -5.23
C MET A 125 -13.30 4.41 -6.63
N GLY A 126 -13.24 3.42 -7.51
CA GLY A 126 -12.79 3.60 -8.88
C GLY A 126 -13.81 4.31 -9.77
N GLY A 127 -15.09 4.20 -9.43
CA GLY A 127 -16.19 4.80 -10.19
C GLY A 127 -16.54 4.01 -11.46
N PRO A 128 -17.57 4.46 -12.20
CA PRO A 128 -18.12 3.76 -13.36
C PRO A 128 -17.15 3.70 -14.55
N ASP A 129 -16.23 4.67 -14.65
CA ASP A 129 -15.28 4.78 -15.77
C ASP A 129 -14.01 3.93 -15.56
N ALA A 130 -13.87 3.27 -14.41
CA ALA A 130 -12.75 2.40 -14.15
C ALA A 130 -12.71 1.25 -15.17
N THR A 131 -11.53 1.01 -15.74
CA THR A 131 -11.37 0.10 -16.89
C THR A 131 -10.94 -1.31 -16.51
N LEU A 132 -10.42 -1.51 -15.30
CA LEU A 132 -9.84 -2.79 -14.87
C LEU A 132 -10.80 -3.56 -13.94
N PRO A 133 -11.25 -4.77 -14.30
CA PRO A 133 -12.01 -5.62 -13.39
C PRO A 133 -11.21 -5.97 -12.12
N ALA A 134 -11.86 -5.96 -10.96
CA ALA A 134 -11.21 -6.29 -9.69
C ALA A 134 -10.53 -7.68 -9.67
N PRO A 135 -11.12 -8.76 -10.22
CA PRO A 135 -10.45 -10.05 -10.28
C PRO A 135 -9.13 -10.04 -11.05
N ASP A 136 -9.02 -9.21 -12.09
CA ASP A 136 -7.80 -9.12 -12.92
C ASP A 136 -6.70 -8.34 -12.22
N SER A 137 -7.07 -7.23 -11.56
CA SER A 137 -6.19 -6.49 -10.66
C SER A 137 -5.61 -7.39 -9.56
N VAL A 138 -6.48 -8.14 -8.87
CA VAL A 138 -6.08 -9.05 -7.79
C VAL A 138 -5.19 -10.17 -8.30
N ARG A 139 -5.55 -10.83 -9.40
CA ARG A 139 -4.73 -11.90 -10.00
C ARG A 139 -3.34 -11.40 -10.37
N GLY A 140 -3.26 -10.20 -10.93
CA GLY A 140 -1.99 -9.54 -11.25
C GLY A 140 -1.14 -9.26 -10.01
N MET A 141 -1.71 -8.61 -9.00
CA MET A 141 -1.01 -8.32 -7.74
C MET A 141 -0.54 -9.59 -7.01
N LEU A 142 -1.36 -10.64 -6.97
CA LEU A 142 -0.95 -11.93 -6.38
C LEU A 142 0.22 -12.55 -7.14
N ARG A 143 0.23 -12.50 -8.48
CA ARG A 143 1.37 -12.96 -9.28
C ARG A 143 2.65 -12.19 -8.94
N VAL A 144 2.57 -10.88 -8.77
CA VAL A 144 3.72 -10.06 -8.34
C VAL A 144 4.20 -10.51 -6.96
N ILE A 145 3.29 -10.67 -6.00
CA ILE A 145 3.60 -11.11 -4.62
C ILE A 145 4.25 -12.50 -4.61
N ASP A 146 3.76 -13.43 -5.40
CA ASP A 146 4.27 -14.80 -5.49
C ASP A 146 5.71 -14.84 -6.02
N GLY A 147 6.03 -13.95 -6.97
CA GLY A 147 7.36 -13.80 -7.58
C GLY A 147 8.35 -12.92 -6.81
N LEU A 148 8.02 -12.43 -5.62
CA LEU A 148 8.90 -11.56 -4.85
C LEU A 148 10.19 -12.26 -4.39
N ASN A 149 11.31 -11.55 -4.50
CA ASN A 149 12.64 -11.92 -4.05
C ASN A 149 13.31 -10.74 -3.30
N PRO A 150 14.46 -10.92 -2.65
CA PRO A 150 15.11 -9.86 -1.87
C PRO A 150 15.41 -8.55 -2.64
N GLU A 151 15.70 -8.63 -3.94
CA GLU A 151 15.98 -7.46 -4.78
C GLU A 151 14.73 -6.60 -5.04
N HIS A 152 13.54 -7.17 -4.86
CA HIS A 152 12.27 -6.45 -4.98
C HIS A 152 11.97 -5.58 -3.75
N SER A 153 12.65 -5.79 -2.62
CA SER A 153 12.35 -5.11 -1.36
C SER A 153 12.59 -3.59 -1.45
N GLY A 154 11.53 -2.82 -1.19
CA GLY A 154 11.51 -1.37 -1.28
C GLY A 154 11.26 -0.81 -2.68
N ARG A 155 10.68 -1.61 -3.59
CA ARG A 155 10.28 -1.20 -4.95
C ARG A 155 8.77 -1.02 -5.07
N PHE A 156 8.37 -0.36 -6.16
CA PHE A 156 6.98 0.00 -6.45
C PHE A 156 6.57 -0.58 -7.81
N PHE A 157 5.60 -1.48 -7.83
CA PHE A 157 5.12 -2.12 -9.05
C PHE A 157 3.64 -1.81 -9.29
N ASP A 158 3.19 -1.93 -10.53
CA ASP A 158 1.76 -2.07 -10.83
C ASP A 158 1.32 -3.53 -10.76
N TYR A 159 0.02 -3.77 -10.92
CA TYR A 159 -0.59 -5.10 -10.93
C TYR A 159 -0.07 -6.02 -12.06
N GLN A 160 0.60 -5.47 -13.08
CA GLN A 160 1.18 -6.24 -14.18
C GLN A 160 2.64 -6.62 -13.90
N GLY A 161 3.23 -6.08 -12.82
CA GLY A 161 4.65 -6.28 -12.47
C GLY A 161 5.59 -5.26 -13.08
N THR A 162 5.08 -4.20 -13.72
CA THR A 162 5.90 -3.10 -14.24
C THR A 162 6.29 -2.20 -13.08
N GLU A 163 7.56 -1.81 -13.01
CA GLU A 163 8.00 -0.84 -11.99
C GLU A 163 7.42 0.55 -12.28
N VAL A 164 6.83 1.15 -11.26
CA VAL A 164 6.27 2.51 -11.30
C VAL A 164 7.32 3.47 -10.74
N PRO A 165 7.62 4.59 -11.42
CA PRO A 165 8.56 5.57 -10.90
C PRO A 165 8.05 6.17 -9.59
N TRP A 166 8.97 6.57 -8.72
CA TRP A 166 8.66 7.08 -7.38
C TRP A 166 8.03 8.44 -7.36
#